data_AF-A0A7C5M875-F1
#
_entry.id   AF-A0A7C5M875-F1
#
_cell.length_a   1.000
_cell.length_b   1.000
_cell.length_c   1.000
_cell.angle_alpha   90.00
_cell.angle_beta   90.00
_cell.angle_gamma   90.00
#
_symmetry.space_group_name_H-M   'P 1'
#
loop_
_entity.id
_entity.type
_entity.pdbx_description
1 polymer ?
#
loop_
_entity_poly.entity_id
_entity_poly.type
_entity_poly.pdbx_seq_one_letter_code
_entity_poly.pdbx_strand_id
1 'polypeptide(L)'
;DFLHRIRENCAGILAEGRTALVPVILDGENAWEYYEQNGRPFLRELYRMISSDPKMEALTISEALTRLESDHLGGIFPGSWINANFDIWIGSEEDNQAWEYLLRARQTYDRVMASPEATSIPEQKRNLAMEELLIAEGSDWCWWYGPEHTSENRPEFDKLFRDHLAMVYRALGLTPPEELSRPILKITAAEYHRPPSSYIQPVLDGEVTSFFEWLGAGVVRVDGRSGAMHGGGPLIKELRYGSDGVHFFLRLDFQEAAMASLAGMEVRVNAGIASLTVRLEPGGATLEEGAPAQTQAVFRKALEISLPLAATGIQCGDPLRLQLSLWHEGLPLDAVPQHGWLECPTAEPAEWPL
;
A
#
# COMPACT_ATOMS: atom_id res chain seq x y z
N ASP A 1 16.12 -7.17 -43.34
CA ASP A 1 15.71 -5.79 -43.01
C ASP A 1 16.55 -5.19 -41.88
N PHE A 2 16.46 -5.72 -40.66
CA PHE A 2 17.14 -5.17 -39.47
C PHE A 2 18.64 -4.83 -39.67
N LEU A 3 19.46 -5.79 -40.09
CA LEU A 3 20.90 -5.54 -40.36
C LEU A 3 21.14 -4.53 -41.49
N HIS A 4 20.22 -4.41 -42.45
CA HIS A 4 20.33 -3.41 -43.51
C HIS A 4 20.15 -2.00 -42.93
N ARG A 5 19.12 -1.80 -42.10
CA ARG A 5 18.89 -0.53 -41.40
C ARG A 5 20.05 -0.13 -40.50
N ILE A 6 20.67 -1.08 -39.80
CA ILE A 6 21.89 -0.81 -39.01
C ILE A 6 23.00 -0.24 -39.91
N ARG A 7 23.25 -0.87 -41.06
CA ARG A 7 24.29 -0.41 -42.00
C ARG A 7 23.98 0.98 -42.56
N GLU A 8 22.72 1.25 -42.91
CA GLU A 8 22.28 2.57 -43.38
C GLU A 8 22.51 3.64 -42.32
N ASN A 9 22.08 3.40 -41.08
CA ASN A 9 22.24 4.35 -39.98
C ASN A 9 23.71 4.60 -39.61
N CYS A 10 24.59 3.60 -39.81
CA CYS A 10 26.02 3.73 -39.51
C CYS A 10 26.85 4.28 -40.68
N ALA A 11 26.27 4.45 -41.87
CA ALA A 11 27.02 4.74 -43.10
C ALA A 11 27.89 6.01 -42.99
N GLY A 12 27.42 7.05 -42.31
CA GLY A 12 28.18 8.29 -42.08
C GLY A 12 29.42 8.06 -41.22
N ILE A 13 29.26 7.39 -40.08
CA ILE A 13 30.37 7.07 -39.16
C ILE A 13 31.43 6.22 -39.87
N LEU A 14 30.98 5.22 -40.63
CA LEU A 14 31.88 4.33 -41.38
C LEU A 14 32.60 5.07 -42.52
N ALA A 15 31.95 6.04 -43.18
CA ALA A 15 32.55 6.85 -44.24
C ALA A 15 33.66 7.78 -43.73
N GLU A 16 33.63 8.17 -42.45
CA GLU A 16 34.70 8.90 -41.77
C GLU A 16 35.87 8.00 -41.34
N GLY A 17 35.81 6.69 -41.64
CA GLY A 17 36.83 5.71 -41.23
C GLY A 17 36.76 5.33 -39.74
N ARG A 18 35.67 5.67 -39.06
CA ARG A 18 35.43 5.30 -37.65
C ARG A 18 34.65 4.00 -37.55
N THR A 19 34.84 3.28 -36.45
CA THR A 19 34.03 2.10 -36.10
C THR A 19 32.74 2.54 -35.41
N ALA A 20 31.59 2.01 -35.85
CA ALA A 20 30.30 2.26 -35.21
C ALA A 20 29.97 1.16 -34.18
N LEU A 21 29.59 1.57 -32.96
CA LEU A 21 29.00 0.69 -31.94
C LEU A 21 27.50 0.90 -31.93
N VAL A 22 26.72 -0.19 -32.00
CA VAL A 22 25.25 -0.15 -32.02
C VAL A 22 24.69 -0.97 -30.86
N PRO A 23 24.45 -0.35 -29.69
CA PRO A 23 23.76 -1.00 -28.59
C PRO A 23 22.28 -1.22 -28.97
N VAL A 24 21.82 -2.46 -28.85
CA VAL A 24 20.40 -2.82 -28.99
C VAL A 24 19.96 -3.35 -27.64
N ILE A 25 19.28 -2.50 -26.86
CA ILE A 25 18.88 -2.77 -25.49
C ILE A 25 17.37 -2.99 -25.48
N LEU A 26 16.94 -4.17 -25.04
CA LEU A 26 15.56 -4.63 -25.08
C LEU A 26 15.25 -5.38 -23.78
N ASP A 27 14.01 -5.30 -23.33
CA ASP A 27 13.53 -6.18 -22.26
C ASP A 27 13.57 -7.65 -22.69
N GLY A 28 14.01 -8.51 -21.77
CA GLY A 28 14.23 -9.92 -22.05
C GLY A 28 12.96 -10.70 -22.35
N GLU A 29 11.83 -10.37 -21.72
CA GLU A 29 10.56 -11.08 -21.87
C GLU A 29 9.60 -10.35 -22.82
N ASN A 30 9.38 -9.06 -22.60
CA ASN A 30 8.33 -8.27 -23.27
C ASN A 30 8.51 -8.11 -24.78
N ALA A 31 9.76 -8.11 -25.28
CA ALA A 31 10.00 -7.86 -26.71
C ALA A 31 9.63 -9.04 -27.62
N TRP A 32 9.39 -10.24 -27.06
CA TRP A 32 9.39 -11.49 -27.83
C TRP A 32 8.12 -12.33 -27.71
N GLU A 33 7.20 -12.04 -26.79
CA GLU A 33 6.02 -12.86 -26.50
C GLU A 33 5.12 -13.13 -27.71
N TYR A 34 5.08 -12.20 -28.68
CA TYR A 34 4.31 -12.33 -29.93
C TYR A 34 5.09 -12.95 -31.09
N TYR A 35 6.38 -13.23 -30.92
CA TYR A 35 7.22 -13.85 -31.94
C TYR A 35 7.18 -15.37 -31.84
N GLU A 36 7.31 -16.04 -32.99
CA GLU A 36 7.41 -17.51 -33.03
C GLU A 36 8.49 -18.01 -32.07
N GLN A 37 8.11 -18.94 -31.19
CA GLN A 37 9.00 -19.52 -30.18
C GLN A 37 9.77 -18.45 -29.36
N ASN A 38 9.08 -17.38 -28.96
CA ASN A 38 9.64 -16.25 -28.21
C ASN A 38 10.88 -15.66 -28.88
N GLY A 39 10.82 -15.47 -30.20
CA GLY A 39 11.88 -14.82 -30.98
C GLY A 39 13.13 -15.66 -31.21
N ARG A 40 13.21 -16.89 -30.69
CA ARG A 40 14.42 -17.74 -30.84
C ARG A 40 14.84 -17.96 -32.29
N PRO A 41 13.94 -18.26 -33.26
CA PRO A 41 14.33 -18.43 -34.66
C PRO A 41 14.92 -17.14 -35.25
N PHE A 42 14.31 -15.99 -34.95
CA PHE A 42 14.79 -14.67 -35.37
C PHE A 42 16.18 -14.37 -34.82
N LEU A 43 16.38 -14.52 -33.51
CA LEU A 43 17.66 -14.26 -32.85
C LEU A 43 18.77 -15.17 -33.39
N ARG A 44 18.49 -16.46 -33.57
CA ARG A 44 19.46 -17.41 -34.15
C ARG A 44 19.88 -16.99 -35.55
N GLU A 45 18.94 -16.60 -36.39
CA GLU A 45 19.23 -16.14 -37.75
C GLU A 45 19.98 -14.81 -37.76
N LEU A 46 19.59 -13.87 -36.89
CA LEU A 46 20.28 -12.59 -36.72
C LEU A 46 21.75 -12.80 -36.37
N TYR A 47 22.06 -13.61 -35.35
CA TYR A 47 23.44 -13.90 -34.95
C TYR A 47 24.18 -14.69 -36.03
N ARG A 48 23.55 -15.66 -36.70
CA ARG A 48 24.15 -16.38 -37.83
C ARG A 48 24.60 -15.42 -38.93
N MET A 49 23.74 -14.45 -39.28
CA MET A 49 24.05 -13.45 -40.29
C MET A 49 25.17 -12.50 -39.86
N ILE A 50 25.18 -12.06 -38.59
CA ILE A 50 26.26 -11.22 -38.05
C ILE A 50 27.58 -11.98 -38.07
N SER A 51 27.62 -13.22 -37.56
CA SER A 51 28.85 -14.03 -37.53
C SER A 51 29.39 -14.39 -38.92
N SER A 52 28.54 -14.37 -39.95
CA SER A 52 28.95 -14.63 -41.33
C SER A 52 29.39 -13.36 -42.08
N ASP A 53 29.21 -12.18 -41.49
CA ASP A 53 29.54 -10.90 -42.11
C ASP A 53 30.92 -10.41 -41.64
N PRO A 54 31.93 -10.31 -42.54
CA PRO A 54 33.26 -9.83 -42.16
C PRO A 54 33.30 -8.34 -41.77
N LYS A 55 32.21 -7.60 -41.94
CA LYS A 55 32.10 -6.17 -41.61
C LYS A 55 31.30 -5.89 -40.33
N MET A 56 30.78 -6.92 -39.66
CA MET A 56 30.01 -6.78 -38.43
C MET A 56 30.50 -7.80 -37.40
N GLU A 57 30.44 -7.42 -36.12
CA GLU A 57 30.80 -8.31 -35.03
C GLU A 57 29.80 -8.16 -33.89
N ALA A 58 29.33 -9.27 -33.35
CA ALA A 58 28.53 -9.28 -32.13
C ALA A 58 29.49 -9.30 -30.93
N LEU A 59 29.45 -8.25 -30.12
CA LEU A 59 30.33 -8.08 -28.98
C LEU A 59 29.54 -8.02 -27.68
N THR A 60 30.13 -8.51 -26.61
CA THR A 60 29.74 -8.12 -25.26
C THR A 60 30.16 -6.66 -24.99
N ILE A 61 29.52 -6.01 -24.01
CA ILE A 61 29.88 -4.64 -23.63
C ILE A 61 31.34 -4.55 -23.17
N SER A 62 31.83 -5.53 -22.40
CA SER A 62 33.23 -5.55 -21.95
C SER A 62 34.23 -5.61 -23.11
N GLU A 63 33.93 -6.36 -24.16
CA GLU A 63 34.77 -6.42 -25.36
C GLU A 63 34.73 -5.10 -26.13
N ALA A 64 33.54 -4.51 -26.30
CA ALA A 64 33.39 -3.23 -26.97
C ALA A 64 34.19 -2.11 -26.26
N LEU A 65 34.10 -2.04 -24.93
CA LEU A 65 34.83 -1.06 -24.11
C LEU A 65 36.36 -1.22 -24.16
N THR A 66 36.86 -2.41 -24.47
CA THR A 66 38.31 -2.67 -24.60
C THR A 66 38.82 -2.26 -25.99
N ARG A 67 37.97 -2.29 -27.01
CA ARG A 67 38.35 -2.10 -28.42
C ARG A 67 38.09 -0.69 -28.94
N LEU A 68 37.19 0.05 -28.31
CA LEU A 68 36.76 1.37 -28.75
C LEU A 68 37.19 2.41 -27.74
N GLU A 69 37.74 3.52 -28.24
CA GLU A 69 38.01 4.69 -27.42
C GLU A 69 36.70 5.35 -27.03
N SER A 70 36.59 5.79 -25.77
CA SER A 70 35.43 6.51 -25.29
C SER A 70 35.50 7.98 -25.67
N ASP A 71 34.37 8.51 -26.15
CA ASP A 71 34.18 9.94 -26.34
C ASP A 71 33.75 10.59 -25.01
N HIS A 72 34.16 11.84 -24.79
CA HIS A 72 33.78 12.59 -23.59
C HIS A 72 32.34 13.09 -23.70
N LEU A 73 31.48 12.66 -22.77
CA LEU A 73 30.13 13.21 -22.58
C LEU A 73 30.20 14.47 -21.71
N GLY A 74 29.73 15.60 -22.24
CA GLY A 74 29.68 16.88 -21.50
C GLY A 74 28.70 16.92 -20.33
N GLY A 75 27.72 16.01 -20.32
CA GLY A 75 26.71 15.88 -19.27
C GLY A 75 25.65 14.85 -19.66
N ILE A 76 24.91 14.37 -18.66
CA ILE A 76 23.77 13.45 -18.84
C ILE A 76 22.54 14.16 -18.29
N PHE A 77 21.48 14.22 -19.10
CA PHE A 77 20.20 14.76 -18.66
C PHE A 77 19.47 13.73 -17.79
N PRO A 78 18.90 14.12 -16.64
CA PRO A 78 18.14 13.21 -15.80
C PRO A 78 16.82 12.84 -16.50
N GLY A 79 16.67 11.56 -16.84
CA GLY A 79 15.44 11.04 -17.43
C GLY A 79 15.53 9.53 -17.59
N SER A 80 14.42 8.91 -17.96
CA SER A 80 14.38 7.49 -18.30
C SER A 80 14.35 7.27 -19.82
N TRP A 81 14.50 6.02 -20.23
CA TRP A 81 14.29 5.62 -21.63
C TRP A 81 12.82 5.76 -22.10
N ILE A 82 11.87 5.98 -21.18
CA ILE A 82 10.46 6.25 -21.48
C ILE A 82 10.26 7.77 -21.43
N ASN A 83 9.83 8.36 -22.55
CA ASN A 83 9.50 9.79 -22.67
C ASN A 83 10.61 10.79 -22.26
N ALA A 84 11.82 10.33 -21.97
CA ALA A 84 12.93 11.14 -21.43
C ALA A 84 12.61 11.85 -20.10
N ASN A 85 11.71 11.29 -19.28
CA ASN A 85 11.35 11.83 -17.96
C ASN A 85 11.11 10.70 -16.95
N PHE A 86 10.53 11.02 -15.79
CA PHE A 86 10.25 10.07 -14.70
C PHE A 86 8.76 9.89 -14.41
N ASP A 87 7.87 10.44 -15.25
CA ASP A 87 6.43 10.53 -14.95
C ASP A 87 5.74 9.17 -14.81
N ILE A 88 6.38 8.09 -15.28
CA ILE A 88 5.93 6.70 -15.08
C ILE A 88 6.05 6.24 -13.62
N TRP A 89 6.92 6.85 -12.82
CA TRP A 89 7.18 6.42 -11.44
C TRP A 89 6.93 7.52 -10.40
N ILE A 90 6.66 8.76 -10.81
CA ILE A 90 6.44 9.89 -9.91
C ILE A 90 5.60 10.97 -10.59
N GLY A 91 4.67 11.58 -9.84
CA GLY A 91 3.92 12.75 -10.28
C GLY A 91 2.44 12.64 -9.97
N SER A 92 1.85 11.45 -10.13
CA SER A 92 0.48 11.19 -9.71
C SER A 92 0.39 11.11 -8.19
N GLU A 93 -0.82 11.32 -7.67
CA GLU A 93 -1.06 11.36 -6.21
C GLU A 93 -0.68 10.03 -5.53
N GLU A 94 -0.99 8.90 -6.16
CA GLU A 94 -0.65 7.56 -5.67
C GLU A 94 0.88 7.37 -5.63
N ASP A 95 1.59 7.74 -6.70
CA ASP A 95 3.06 7.63 -6.77
C ASP A 95 3.71 8.46 -5.66
N ASN A 96 3.30 9.72 -5.53
CA ASN A 96 3.86 10.64 -4.54
C ASN A 96 3.61 10.13 -3.12
N GLN A 97 2.44 9.54 -2.88
CA GLN A 97 2.10 8.96 -1.57
C GLN A 97 2.96 7.72 -1.27
N ALA A 98 3.19 6.86 -2.25
CA ALA A 98 4.07 5.69 -2.13
C ALA A 98 5.52 6.12 -1.82
N TRP A 99 6.04 7.11 -2.54
CA TRP A 99 7.37 7.68 -2.29
C TRP A 99 7.49 8.29 -0.89
N GLU A 100 6.47 8.99 -0.41
CA GLU A 100 6.48 9.57 0.95
C GLU A 100 6.52 8.47 2.03
N TYR A 101 5.80 7.37 1.85
CA TYR A 101 5.85 6.23 2.78
C TYR A 101 7.22 5.55 2.75
N LEU A 102 7.77 5.30 1.56
CA LEU A 102 9.10 4.71 1.40
C LEU A 102 10.20 5.61 2.00
N LEU A 103 10.14 6.91 1.74
CA LEU A 103 11.10 7.88 2.27
C LEU A 103 11.09 7.89 3.80
N ARG A 104 9.90 7.89 4.42
CA ARG A 104 9.79 7.85 5.89
C ARG A 104 10.29 6.53 6.49
N ALA A 105 10.08 5.40 5.82
CA ALA A 105 10.64 4.12 6.23
C ALA A 105 12.18 4.13 6.14
N ARG A 106 12.74 4.61 5.02
CA ARG A 106 14.18 4.76 4.81
C ARG A 106 14.83 5.67 5.85
N GLN A 107 14.27 6.86 6.05
CA GLN A 107 14.77 7.81 7.06
C GLN A 107 14.69 7.24 8.48
N THR A 108 13.64 6.47 8.77
CA THR A 108 13.51 5.78 10.07
C THR A 108 14.59 4.72 10.24
N TYR A 109 14.82 3.89 9.23
CA TYR A 109 15.89 2.91 9.22
C TYR A 109 17.25 3.57 9.45
N ASP A 110 17.60 4.57 8.65
CA ASP A 110 18.88 5.27 8.73
C ASP A 110 19.10 5.93 10.11
N ARG A 111 18.05 6.56 10.66
CA ARG A 111 18.08 7.15 12.01
C ARG A 111 18.32 6.11 13.10
N VAL A 112 17.60 4.98 13.08
CA VAL A 112 17.76 3.92 14.09
C VAL A 112 19.16 3.31 13.98
N MET A 113 19.64 3.03 12.77
CA MET A 113 20.99 2.47 12.54
C MET A 113 22.12 3.42 12.93
N ALA A 114 21.92 4.73 12.83
CA ALA A 114 22.88 5.74 13.28
C ALA A 114 22.86 5.99 14.80
N SER A 115 21.90 5.41 15.53
CA SER A 115 21.71 5.60 16.96
C SER A 115 22.30 4.44 17.79
N PRO A 116 22.48 4.62 19.12
CA PRO A 116 22.85 3.52 20.01
C PRO A 116 21.84 2.34 20.00
N GLU A 117 20.58 2.60 19.64
CA GLU A 117 19.49 1.62 19.58
C GLU A 117 19.80 0.49 18.58
N ALA A 118 20.59 0.77 17.53
CA ALA A 118 21.03 -0.25 16.58
C ALA A 118 21.71 -1.46 17.25
N THR A 119 22.39 -1.23 18.38
CA THR A 119 23.13 -2.27 19.11
C THR A 119 22.21 -3.22 19.86
N SER A 120 21.02 -2.76 20.29
CA SER A 120 20.03 -3.59 20.98
C SER A 120 19.18 -4.44 20.03
N ILE A 121 19.12 -4.06 18.75
CA ILE A 121 18.42 -4.82 17.72
C ILE A 121 19.30 -5.99 17.27
N PRO A 122 18.80 -7.25 17.29
CA PRO A 122 19.55 -8.40 16.77
C PRO A 122 19.96 -8.21 15.31
N GLU A 123 21.16 -8.69 14.94
CA GLU A 123 21.68 -8.57 13.57
C GLU A 123 20.73 -9.12 12.50
N GLN A 124 20.13 -10.28 12.76
CA GLN A 124 19.13 -10.88 11.87
C GLN A 124 17.95 -9.94 11.58
N LYS A 125 17.50 -9.17 12.58
CA LYS A 125 16.42 -8.20 12.42
C LYS A 125 16.86 -6.96 11.66
N ARG A 126 18.11 -6.49 11.84
CA ARG A 126 18.66 -5.40 11.03
C ARG A 126 18.77 -5.79 9.55
N ASN A 127 19.25 -7.00 9.29
CA ASN A 127 19.36 -7.53 7.93
C ASN A 127 17.97 -7.68 7.28
N LEU A 128 16.98 -8.19 8.02
CA LEU A 128 15.60 -8.24 7.56
C LEU A 128 15.06 -6.84 7.24
N ALA A 129 15.25 -5.86 8.13
CA ALA A 129 14.78 -4.49 7.88
C ALA A 129 15.41 -3.88 6.61
N MET A 130 16.69 -4.13 6.35
CA MET A 130 17.36 -3.72 5.11
C MET A 130 16.82 -4.46 3.88
N GLU A 131 16.62 -5.78 3.97
CA GLU A 131 16.08 -6.58 2.87
C GLU A 131 14.67 -6.12 2.46
N GLU A 132 13.78 -5.93 3.43
CA GLU A 132 12.43 -5.41 3.22
C GLU A 132 12.42 -4.02 2.59
N LEU A 133 13.37 -3.17 3.01
CA LEU A 133 13.55 -1.84 2.43
C LEU A 133 14.03 -1.91 0.98
N LEU A 134 15.01 -2.76 0.68
CA LEU A 134 15.50 -2.97 -0.69
C LEU A 134 14.43 -3.56 -1.60
N ILE A 135 13.57 -4.44 -1.08
CA ILE A 135 12.39 -4.92 -1.81
C ILE A 135 11.45 -3.75 -2.11
N ALA A 136 11.13 -2.92 -1.11
CA ALA A 136 10.26 -1.75 -1.27
C ALA A 136 10.86 -0.65 -2.17
N GLU A 137 12.18 -0.59 -2.34
CA GLU A 137 12.88 0.33 -3.26
C GLU A 137 12.82 -0.12 -4.73
N GLY A 138 12.25 -1.29 -5.02
CA GLY A 138 12.00 -1.76 -6.39
C GLY A 138 11.05 -0.82 -7.16
N SER A 139 11.45 -0.42 -8.38
CA SER A 139 10.65 0.53 -9.19
C SER A 139 9.31 -0.04 -9.65
N ASP A 140 9.18 -1.37 -9.69
CA ASP A 140 7.93 -2.06 -10.06
C ASP A 140 6.74 -1.65 -9.20
N TRP A 141 6.93 -1.28 -7.93
CA TRP A 141 5.82 -0.80 -7.09
C TRP A 141 5.21 0.47 -7.66
N CYS A 142 6.04 1.47 -7.97
CA CYS A 142 5.60 2.75 -8.52
C CYS A 142 5.19 2.66 -9.99
N TRP A 143 5.55 1.59 -10.71
CA TRP A 143 5.02 1.32 -12.05
C TRP A 143 3.51 1.04 -12.05
N TRP A 144 2.96 0.52 -10.95
CA TRP A 144 1.54 0.13 -10.85
C TRP A 144 0.64 1.19 -10.19
N TYR A 145 1.22 2.27 -9.69
CA TYR A 145 0.48 3.44 -9.22
C TYR A 145 0.22 4.40 -10.39
N GLY A 146 -0.76 5.29 -10.22
CA GLY A 146 -1.09 6.27 -11.24
C GLY A 146 -1.98 5.71 -12.38
N PRO A 147 -2.33 6.57 -13.36
CA PRO A 147 -3.20 6.21 -14.48
C PRO A 147 -2.48 5.51 -15.64
N GLU A 148 -1.15 5.45 -15.66
CA GLU A 148 -0.33 5.03 -16.79
C GLU A 148 -0.49 3.53 -17.09
N HIS A 149 -0.64 2.73 -16.05
CA HIS A 149 -0.71 1.27 -16.14
C HIS A 149 -1.89 0.69 -15.35
N THR A 150 -2.47 -0.38 -15.90
CA THR A 150 -3.60 -1.08 -15.28
C THR A 150 -3.30 -2.56 -15.17
N SER A 151 -3.64 -3.14 -14.03
CA SER A 151 -3.60 -4.58 -13.78
C SER A 151 -4.74 -4.93 -12.82
N GLU A 152 -5.28 -6.14 -12.93
CA GLU A 152 -6.25 -6.66 -11.96
C GLU A 152 -5.59 -6.89 -10.59
N ASN A 153 -4.27 -7.07 -10.57
CA ASN A 153 -3.49 -7.36 -9.36
C ASN A 153 -2.96 -6.10 -8.64
N ARG A 154 -3.37 -4.91 -9.08
CA ARG A 154 -2.94 -3.64 -8.43
C ARG A 154 -3.24 -3.65 -6.92
N PRO A 155 -4.43 -4.05 -6.44
CA PRO A 155 -4.74 -4.11 -5.01
C PRO A 155 -3.76 -4.99 -4.22
N GLU A 156 -3.35 -6.12 -4.78
CA GLU A 156 -2.40 -7.04 -4.16
C GLU A 156 -0.99 -6.44 -4.12
N PHE A 157 -0.56 -5.76 -5.19
CA PHE A 157 0.74 -5.09 -5.23
C PHE A 157 0.81 -3.93 -4.21
N ASP A 158 -0.25 -3.12 -4.11
CA ASP A 158 -0.37 -2.08 -3.09
C ASP A 158 -0.24 -2.64 -1.68
N LYS A 159 -0.95 -3.75 -1.40
CA LYS A 159 -0.88 -4.40 -0.10
C LYS A 159 0.53 -4.91 0.19
N LEU A 160 1.15 -5.64 -0.74
CA LEU A 160 2.49 -6.18 -0.55
C LEU A 160 3.51 -5.07 -0.30
N PHE A 161 3.45 -3.98 -1.07
CA PHE A 161 4.29 -2.82 -0.85
C PHE A 161 4.15 -2.26 0.57
N ARG A 162 2.92 -2.04 1.03
CA ARG A 162 2.66 -1.54 2.41
C ARG A 162 3.09 -2.54 3.48
N ASP A 163 2.95 -3.84 3.24
CA ASP A 163 3.40 -4.90 4.15
C ASP A 163 4.94 -4.88 4.30
N HIS A 164 5.69 -4.74 3.20
CA HIS A 164 7.15 -4.59 3.22
C HIS A 164 7.57 -3.36 4.04
N LEU A 165 6.94 -2.21 3.80
CA LEU A 165 7.19 -1.00 4.60
C LEU A 165 6.88 -1.21 6.08
N ALA A 166 5.76 -1.86 6.42
CA ALA A 166 5.41 -2.16 7.80
C ALA A 166 6.44 -3.11 8.44
N MET A 167 6.97 -4.08 7.69
CA MET A 167 7.98 -5.00 8.17
C MET A 167 9.29 -4.29 8.52
N VAL A 168 9.69 -3.24 7.79
CA VAL A 168 10.86 -2.42 8.15
C VAL A 168 10.72 -1.90 9.59
N TYR A 169 9.59 -1.29 9.94
CA TYR A 169 9.35 -0.81 11.31
C TYR A 169 9.33 -1.95 12.33
N ARG A 170 8.63 -3.06 12.04
CA ARG A 170 8.55 -4.22 12.94
C ARG A 170 9.92 -4.83 13.22
N ALA A 171 10.74 -5.00 12.19
CA ALA A 171 12.09 -5.56 12.31
C ALA A 171 12.98 -4.65 13.17
N LEU A 172 12.79 -3.33 13.09
CA LEU A 172 13.44 -2.36 13.99
C LEU A 172 12.86 -2.32 15.41
N GLY A 173 11.82 -3.10 15.71
CA GLY A 173 11.13 -3.09 17.00
C GLY A 173 10.24 -1.87 17.21
N LEU A 174 9.87 -1.18 16.13
CA LEU A 174 9.00 -0.01 16.13
C LEU A 174 7.57 -0.39 15.76
N THR A 175 6.63 0.43 16.19
CA THR A 175 5.23 0.34 15.73
C THR A 175 5.12 0.93 14.33
N PRO A 176 4.59 0.19 13.33
CA PRO A 176 4.40 0.73 11.99
C PRO A 176 3.39 1.90 11.98
N PRO A 177 3.62 2.94 11.16
CA PRO A 177 2.69 4.04 10.97
C PRO A 177 1.30 3.54 10.53
N GLU A 178 0.25 4.12 11.09
CA GLU A 178 -1.10 3.62 10.88
C GLU A 178 -1.60 3.78 9.44
N GLU A 179 -1.15 4.83 8.77
CA GLU A 179 -1.44 5.09 7.35
C GLU A 179 -1.11 3.89 6.43
N LEU A 180 -0.15 3.03 6.79
CA LEU A 180 0.16 1.80 6.05
C LEU A 180 -0.98 0.78 6.08
N SER A 181 -2.00 0.95 6.94
CA SER A 181 -3.22 0.13 6.89
C SER A 181 -4.22 0.52 5.82
N ARG A 182 -4.03 1.67 5.17
CA ARG A 182 -4.93 2.16 4.13
C ARG A 182 -4.29 1.96 2.76
N PRO A 183 -5.05 1.49 1.77
CA PRO A 183 -4.55 1.43 0.41
C PRO A 183 -4.08 2.80 -0.07
N ILE A 184 -2.93 2.84 -0.74
CA ILE A 184 -2.49 4.02 -1.49
C ILE A 184 -3.35 4.14 -2.74
N LEU A 185 -3.64 3.00 -3.38
CA LEU A 185 -4.54 2.94 -4.53
C LEU A 185 -5.91 3.51 -4.21
N LYS A 186 -6.35 4.47 -5.01
CA LYS A 186 -7.70 5.01 -4.96
C LYS A 186 -8.67 4.07 -5.65
N ILE A 187 -8.97 2.97 -5.00
CA ILE A 187 -10.05 2.10 -5.44
C ILE A 187 -11.34 2.78 -5.01
N THR A 188 -12.13 3.25 -5.97
CA THR A 188 -13.53 3.62 -5.72
C THR A 188 -14.31 2.37 -5.36
N ALA A 189 -14.14 1.87 -4.14
CA ALA A 189 -15.10 0.99 -3.52
C ALA A 189 -16.36 1.82 -3.30
N ALA A 190 -17.51 1.30 -3.73
CA ALA A 190 -18.80 1.89 -3.38
C ALA A 190 -19.03 1.68 -1.88
N GLU A 191 -18.44 2.52 -1.04
CA GLU A 191 -18.73 2.53 0.39
C GLU A 191 -20.19 2.94 0.57
N TYR A 192 -21.04 2.01 1.01
CA TYR A 192 -22.38 2.36 1.42
C TYR A 192 -22.27 3.06 2.78
N HIS A 193 -22.53 4.36 2.80
CA HIS A 193 -22.58 5.16 4.01
C HIS A 193 -24.00 5.67 4.27
N ARG A 194 -24.51 5.39 5.46
CA ARG A 194 -25.74 5.98 5.99
C ARG A 194 -25.42 6.67 7.31
N PRO A 195 -25.66 7.98 7.46
CA PRO A 195 -25.44 8.67 8.72
C PRO A 195 -26.42 8.18 9.81
N PRO A 196 -26.12 8.40 11.10
CA PRO A 196 -27.07 8.09 12.17
C PRO A 196 -28.34 8.93 12.04
N SER A 197 -29.47 8.37 12.46
CA SER A 197 -30.80 9.00 12.42
C SER A 197 -31.39 9.29 13.79
N SER A 198 -30.74 8.87 14.87
CA SER A 198 -31.08 9.20 16.25
C SER A 198 -29.86 9.00 17.15
N TYR A 199 -29.95 9.44 18.41
CA TYR A 199 -29.05 8.93 19.43
C TYR A 199 -29.22 7.42 19.65
N ILE A 200 -28.15 6.80 20.14
CA ILE A 200 -28.10 5.36 20.45
C ILE A 200 -27.53 5.15 21.85
N GLN A 201 -28.03 4.14 22.55
CA GLN A 201 -27.54 3.70 23.86
C GLN A 201 -27.46 2.18 23.87
N PRO A 202 -26.51 1.58 23.13
CA PRO A 202 -26.38 0.13 23.05
C PRO A 202 -25.90 -0.45 24.38
N VAL A 203 -26.31 -1.68 24.67
CA VAL A 203 -25.70 -2.49 25.72
C VAL A 203 -24.48 -3.18 25.12
N LEU A 204 -23.29 -2.96 25.69
CA LEU A 204 -22.07 -3.59 25.21
C LEU A 204 -21.93 -4.99 25.77
N ASP A 205 -22.25 -6.00 24.96
CA ASP A 205 -22.08 -7.41 25.34
C ASP A 205 -21.34 -8.25 24.26
N GLY A 206 -20.97 -7.61 23.14
CA GLY A 206 -20.29 -8.24 22.02
C GLY A 206 -21.21 -9.10 21.14
N GLU A 207 -22.52 -9.10 21.40
CA GLU A 207 -23.56 -9.76 20.63
C GLU A 207 -24.67 -8.77 20.25
N VAL A 208 -25.39 -9.07 19.16
CA VAL A 208 -26.59 -8.29 18.82
C VAL A 208 -27.77 -8.97 19.46
N THR A 209 -28.03 -8.66 20.72
CA THR A 209 -29.13 -9.34 21.45
C THR A 209 -30.49 -8.73 21.11
N SER A 210 -30.51 -7.46 20.70
CA SER A 210 -31.72 -6.80 20.21
C SER A 210 -31.44 -5.94 18.98
N PHE A 211 -32.32 -6.06 17.97
CA PHE A 211 -32.28 -5.19 16.79
C PHE A 211 -32.32 -3.69 17.15
N PHE A 212 -32.97 -3.34 18.26
CA PHE A 212 -33.20 -1.96 18.68
C PHE A 212 -31.94 -1.28 19.25
N GLU A 213 -30.93 -2.03 19.70
CA GLU A 213 -29.72 -1.48 20.36
C GLU A 213 -28.92 -0.55 19.42
N TRP A 214 -28.88 -0.92 18.14
CA TRP A 214 -28.17 -0.19 17.10
C TRP A 214 -29.13 0.44 16.07
N LEU A 215 -30.42 0.54 16.43
CA LEU A 215 -31.41 1.22 15.59
C LEU A 215 -31.12 2.72 15.61
N GLY A 216 -31.00 3.30 14.41
CA GLY A 216 -30.63 4.71 14.25
C GLY A 216 -29.12 4.97 14.21
N ALA A 217 -28.28 3.94 14.40
CA ALA A 217 -26.84 4.07 14.18
C ALA A 217 -26.49 4.37 12.71
N GLY A 218 -25.41 5.13 12.54
CA GLY A 218 -24.73 5.26 11.26
C GLY A 218 -24.14 3.93 10.86
N VAL A 219 -24.03 3.70 9.55
CA VAL A 219 -23.58 2.44 8.96
C VAL A 219 -22.62 2.73 7.83
N VAL A 220 -21.44 2.11 7.87
CA VAL A 220 -20.50 2.03 6.77
C VAL A 220 -20.33 0.55 6.39
N ARG A 221 -20.52 0.22 5.12
CA ARG A 221 -20.23 -1.12 4.58
C ARG A 221 -19.14 -1.02 3.55
N VAL A 222 -18.16 -1.90 3.69
CA VAL A 222 -17.09 -2.08 2.72
C VAL A 222 -17.56 -3.14 1.71
N ASP A 223 -17.71 -2.77 0.43
CA ASP A 223 -18.07 -3.76 -0.60
C ASP A 223 -16.85 -4.63 -0.94
N GLY A 224 -16.93 -5.92 -0.62
CA GLY A 224 -15.82 -6.88 -0.78
C GLY A 224 -15.65 -7.46 -2.17
N ARG A 225 -16.24 -6.86 -3.19
CA ARG A 225 -16.18 -7.37 -4.58
C ARG A 225 -14.90 -7.01 -5.34
N SER A 226 -14.00 -6.22 -4.77
CA SER A 226 -12.84 -5.67 -5.47
C SER A 226 -11.54 -6.48 -5.39
N GLY A 227 -11.54 -7.73 -4.91
CA GLY A 227 -10.30 -8.51 -4.69
C GLY A 227 -10.44 -10.02 -4.87
N ALA A 228 -11.09 -10.47 -5.94
CA ALA A 228 -11.42 -11.89 -6.13
C ALA A 228 -10.25 -12.79 -6.60
N MET A 229 -9.01 -12.29 -6.71
CA MET A 229 -7.88 -13.07 -7.22
C MET A 229 -6.65 -12.95 -6.30
N HIS A 230 -6.58 -13.83 -5.30
CA HIS A 230 -5.36 -14.15 -4.52
C HIS A 230 -4.92 -13.23 -3.36
N GLY A 231 -5.76 -12.28 -2.92
CA GLY A 231 -5.67 -11.67 -1.58
C GLY A 231 -6.92 -12.00 -0.77
N GLY A 232 -6.81 -12.32 0.52
CA GLY A 232 -7.99 -12.54 1.37
C GLY A 232 -8.93 -11.33 1.30
N GLY A 233 -10.22 -11.55 1.06
CA GLY A 233 -11.22 -10.47 1.00
C GLY A 233 -11.29 -9.64 2.29
N PRO A 234 -12.05 -8.53 2.31
CA PRO A 234 -12.11 -7.66 3.47
C PRO A 234 -12.53 -8.44 4.71
N LEU A 235 -11.85 -8.22 5.83
CA LEU A 235 -12.14 -8.87 7.10
C LEU A 235 -13.26 -8.13 7.83
N ILE A 236 -13.32 -6.81 7.67
CA ILE A 236 -14.37 -5.95 8.21
C ILE A 236 -15.55 -5.98 7.26
N LYS A 237 -16.73 -6.28 7.79
CA LYS A 237 -17.98 -6.36 7.04
C LYS A 237 -18.77 -5.06 7.13
N GLU A 238 -18.92 -4.54 8.35
CA GLU A 238 -19.75 -3.38 8.62
C GLU A 238 -19.22 -2.65 9.86
N LEU A 239 -19.17 -1.32 9.78
CA LEU A 239 -18.99 -0.45 10.93
C LEU A 239 -20.32 0.22 11.24
N ARG A 240 -20.74 0.14 12.50
CA ARG A 240 -21.83 0.95 13.05
C ARG A 240 -21.28 1.94 14.06
N TYR A 241 -21.87 3.13 14.09
CA TYR A 241 -21.47 4.17 15.01
C TYR A 241 -22.62 5.08 15.41
N GLY A 242 -22.48 5.77 16.54
CA GLY A 242 -23.42 6.77 17.00
C GLY A 242 -23.06 7.31 18.38
N SER A 243 -23.87 8.23 18.90
CA SER A 243 -23.63 8.87 20.20
C SER A 243 -24.92 8.95 21.00
N ASP A 244 -24.81 9.12 22.31
CA ASP A 244 -25.89 9.56 23.21
C ASP A 244 -25.70 11.01 23.70
N GLY A 245 -24.73 11.74 23.12
CA GLY A 245 -24.31 13.07 23.54
C GLY A 245 -23.26 13.10 24.66
N VAL A 246 -22.96 11.95 25.29
CA VAL A 246 -21.94 11.82 26.35
C VAL A 246 -20.84 10.83 25.96
N HIS A 247 -21.22 9.72 25.34
CA HIS A 247 -20.36 8.68 24.81
C HIS A 247 -20.53 8.58 23.29
N PHE A 248 -19.48 8.09 22.65
CA PHE A 248 -19.48 7.67 21.26
C PHE A 248 -19.32 6.16 21.22
N PHE A 249 -20.20 5.49 20.50
CA PHE A 249 -20.29 4.04 20.41
C PHE A 249 -19.86 3.58 19.02
N LEU A 250 -19.10 2.49 18.98
CA LEU A 250 -18.63 1.84 17.78
C LEU A 250 -18.98 0.36 17.83
N ARG A 251 -19.36 -0.21 16.69
CA ARG A 251 -19.46 -1.64 16.52
C ARG A 251 -18.86 -2.06 15.18
N LEU A 252 -17.92 -2.99 15.24
CA LEU A 252 -17.32 -3.63 14.06
C LEU A 252 -17.85 -5.05 13.95
N ASP A 253 -18.54 -5.31 12.85
CA ASP A 253 -18.88 -6.66 12.41
C ASP A 253 -17.82 -7.15 11.43
N PHE A 254 -17.43 -8.41 11.57
CA PHE A 254 -16.45 -9.06 10.71
C PHE A 254 -17.12 -10.04 9.75
N GLN A 255 -16.41 -10.44 8.69
CA GLN A 255 -16.86 -11.53 7.84
C GLN A 255 -16.91 -12.84 8.64
N GLU A 256 -17.94 -13.65 8.40
CA GLU A 256 -18.13 -14.92 9.11
C GLU A 256 -16.92 -15.86 8.92
N ALA A 257 -16.35 -15.88 7.72
CA ALA A 257 -15.15 -16.66 7.41
C ALA A 257 -13.90 -16.19 8.17
N ALA A 258 -13.84 -14.92 8.59
CA ALA A 258 -12.71 -14.34 9.31
C ALA A 258 -12.78 -14.57 10.83
N MET A 259 -13.97 -14.83 11.39
CA MET A 259 -14.20 -14.89 12.83
C MET A 259 -13.25 -15.84 13.57
N ALA A 260 -12.95 -17.00 12.97
CA ALA A 260 -12.06 -18.00 13.58
C ALA A 260 -10.60 -17.55 13.68
N SER A 261 -10.18 -16.57 12.86
CA SER A 261 -8.81 -16.06 12.81
C SER A 261 -8.62 -14.73 13.54
N LEU A 262 -9.67 -14.11 14.10
CA LEU A 262 -9.57 -12.77 14.72
C LEU A 262 -8.78 -12.74 16.04
N ALA A 263 -8.66 -13.88 16.72
CA ALA A 263 -7.93 -13.95 17.99
C ALA A 263 -6.45 -13.55 17.81
N GLY A 264 -5.98 -12.63 18.65
CA GLY A 264 -4.62 -12.08 18.57
C GLY A 264 -4.46 -10.91 17.59
N MET A 265 -5.53 -10.50 16.89
CA MET A 265 -5.53 -9.26 16.10
C MET A 265 -5.75 -8.04 16.99
N GLU A 266 -5.36 -6.86 16.48
CA GLU A 266 -5.45 -5.57 17.15
C GLU A 266 -6.32 -4.63 16.31
N VAL A 267 -7.31 -4.00 16.94
CA VAL A 267 -8.11 -2.93 16.34
C VAL A 267 -7.62 -1.60 16.90
N ARG A 268 -7.06 -0.76 16.03
CA ARG A 268 -6.65 0.61 16.36
C ARG A 268 -7.74 1.58 15.97
N VAL A 269 -8.10 2.49 16.87
CA VAL A 269 -9.17 3.47 16.67
C VAL A 269 -8.62 4.87 16.92
N ASN A 270 -8.83 5.77 15.98
CA ASN A 270 -8.56 7.19 16.12
C ASN A 270 -9.86 7.98 15.98
N ALA A 271 -10.18 8.74 17.01
CA ALA A 271 -11.42 9.48 17.14
C ALA A 271 -11.10 10.89 17.66
N GLY A 272 -11.06 11.88 16.75
CA GLY A 272 -10.62 13.23 17.08
C GLY A 272 -9.17 13.24 17.57
N ILE A 273 -8.94 13.68 18.81
CA ILE A 273 -7.61 13.62 19.46
C ILE A 273 -7.38 12.34 20.27
N ALA A 274 -8.41 11.49 20.42
CA ALA A 274 -8.28 10.23 21.13
C ALA A 274 -7.75 9.13 20.20
N SER A 275 -6.85 8.30 20.73
CA SER A 275 -6.37 7.09 20.08
C SER A 275 -6.39 5.94 21.09
N LEU A 276 -6.79 4.75 20.66
CA LEU A 276 -6.80 3.55 21.49
C LEU A 276 -6.58 2.28 20.65
N THR A 277 -6.02 1.25 21.28
CA THR A 277 -5.83 -0.08 20.69
C THR A 277 -6.61 -1.11 21.49
N VAL A 278 -7.36 -1.96 20.80
CA VAL A 278 -8.08 -3.09 21.37
C VAL A 278 -7.49 -4.39 20.85
N ARG A 279 -6.99 -5.25 21.73
CA ARG A 279 -6.56 -6.61 21.38
C ARG A 279 -7.75 -7.56 21.45
N LEU A 280 -7.98 -8.32 20.39
CA LEU A 280 -9.05 -9.30 20.30
C LEU A 280 -8.60 -10.63 20.90
N GLU A 281 -9.38 -11.17 21.83
CA GLU A 281 -9.14 -12.44 22.51
C GLU A 281 -10.30 -13.42 22.27
N PRO A 282 -10.11 -14.73 22.48
CA PRO A 282 -11.22 -15.69 22.39
C PRO A 282 -12.35 -15.34 23.37
N GLY A 283 -13.44 -14.78 22.85
CA GLY A 283 -14.62 -14.39 23.65
C GLY A 283 -14.43 -13.14 24.52
N GLY A 284 -13.42 -12.31 24.24
CA GLY A 284 -13.17 -11.08 24.98
C GLY A 284 -12.31 -10.08 24.21
N ALA A 285 -12.14 -8.89 24.79
CA ALA A 285 -11.27 -7.85 24.28
C ALA A 285 -10.51 -7.18 25.43
N THR A 286 -9.26 -6.79 25.17
CA THR A 286 -8.40 -6.10 26.13
C THR A 286 -8.00 -4.75 25.55
N LEU A 287 -8.22 -3.68 26.31
CA LEU A 287 -7.74 -2.34 25.98
C LEU A 287 -6.25 -2.22 26.35
N GLU A 288 -5.44 -1.70 25.44
CA GLU A 288 -4.04 -1.41 25.74
C GLU A 288 -3.90 -0.21 26.69
N GLU A 289 -2.76 -0.15 27.39
CA GLU A 289 -2.45 0.98 28.28
C GLU A 289 -2.46 2.31 27.51
N GLY A 290 -3.03 3.34 28.12
CA GLY A 290 -3.17 4.67 27.50
C GLY A 290 -4.52 4.93 26.84
N ALA A 291 -5.41 3.93 26.76
CA ALA A 291 -6.80 4.16 26.36
C ALA A 291 -7.48 5.19 27.30
N PRO A 292 -8.36 6.07 26.77
CA PRO A 292 -9.02 7.07 27.60
C PRO A 292 -9.81 6.46 28.76
N ALA A 293 -9.80 7.13 29.91
CA ALA A 293 -10.54 6.66 31.09
C ALA A 293 -12.02 6.46 30.76
N GLN A 294 -12.65 5.44 31.36
CA GLN A 294 -14.05 5.04 31.12
C GLN A 294 -14.34 4.49 29.71
N THR A 295 -13.33 4.26 28.88
CA THR A 295 -13.49 3.48 27.64
C THR A 295 -13.78 2.02 27.99
N GLN A 296 -14.72 1.41 27.27
CA GLN A 296 -15.04 -0.01 27.37
C GLN A 296 -14.95 -0.66 25.99
N ALA A 297 -14.45 -1.89 25.92
CA ALA A 297 -14.44 -2.69 24.71
C ALA A 297 -14.87 -4.13 25.05
N VAL A 298 -15.78 -4.69 24.24
CA VAL A 298 -16.28 -6.06 24.41
C VAL A 298 -16.27 -6.75 23.04
N PHE A 299 -15.77 -7.98 22.97
CA PHE A 299 -15.73 -8.75 21.74
C PHE A 299 -16.26 -10.17 21.94
N ARG A 300 -17.26 -10.55 21.14
CA ARG A 300 -17.73 -11.93 20.98
C ARG A 300 -18.01 -12.25 19.53
N LYS A 301 -19.16 -11.80 19.01
CA LYS A 301 -19.54 -11.91 17.59
C LYS A 301 -19.24 -10.63 16.81
N ALA A 302 -19.31 -9.50 17.50
CA ALA A 302 -18.87 -8.20 17.04
C ALA A 302 -17.95 -7.59 18.10
N LEU A 303 -17.10 -6.65 17.67
CA LEU A 303 -16.37 -5.79 18.60
C LEU A 303 -17.23 -4.55 18.85
N GLU A 304 -17.54 -4.26 20.10
CA GLU A 304 -18.28 -3.07 20.51
C GLU A 304 -17.41 -2.22 21.45
N ILE A 305 -17.39 -0.91 21.23
CA ILE A 305 -16.58 0.04 21.99
C ILE A 305 -17.45 1.21 22.43
N SER A 306 -17.33 1.64 23.68
CA SER A 306 -17.81 2.93 24.17
C SER A 306 -16.62 3.80 24.56
N LEU A 307 -16.62 5.03 24.07
CA LEU A 307 -15.60 6.04 24.30
C LEU A 307 -16.27 7.32 24.83
N PRO A 308 -15.82 7.92 25.95
CA PRO A 308 -16.36 9.20 26.38
C PRO A 308 -16.10 10.28 25.32
N LEU A 309 -17.13 11.01 24.90
CA LEU A 309 -17.02 12.02 23.86
C LEU A 309 -16.06 13.16 24.27
N ALA A 310 -16.02 13.49 25.56
CA ALA A 310 -15.07 14.46 26.09
C ALA A 310 -13.59 14.06 25.85
N ALA A 311 -13.29 12.75 25.78
CA ALA A 311 -11.93 12.26 25.53
C ALA A 311 -11.48 12.49 24.08
N THR A 312 -12.42 12.60 23.12
CA THR A 312 -12.10 12.85 21.70
C THR A 312 -11.77 14.31 21.41
N GLY A 313 -11.90 15.20 22.41
CA GLY A 313 -11.66 16.63 22.28
C GLY A 313 -12.70 17.37 21.43
N ILE A 314 -13.82 16.72 21.12
CA ILE A 314 -14.90 17.27 20.31
C ILE A 314 -16.09 17.60 21.22
N GLN A 315 -16.75 18.74 20.96
CA GLN A 315 -17.98 19.10 21.67
C GLN A 315 -19.18 18.39 21.03
N CYS A 316 -20.15 17.99 21.85
CA CYS A 316 -21.40 17.43 21.34
C CYS A 316 -22.05 18.40 20.34
N GLY A 317 -22.30 17.93 19.12
CA GLY A 317 -22.80 18.73 18.00
C GLY A 317 -21.77 18.92 16.87
N ASP A 318 -20.48 18.88 17.18
CA ASP A 318 -19.42 18.96 16.18
C ASP A 318 -19.16 17.58 15.55
N PRO A 319 -18.74 17.53 14.27
CA PRO A 319 -18.43 16.27 13.61
C PRO A 319 -17.15 15.66 14.20
N LEU A 320 -17.24 14.38 14.59
CA LEU A 320 -16.11 13.58 15.03
C LEU A 320 -15.45 12.92 13.82
N ARG A 321 -14.15 13.14 13.62
CA ARG A 321 -13.37 12.39 12.63
C ARG A 321 -12.95 11.05 13.18
N LEU A 322 -13.27 9.99 12.45
CA LEU A 322 -13.07 8.60 12.86
C LEU A 322 -12.28 7.81 11.82
N GLN A 323 -11.39 6.98 12.32
CA GLN A 323 -10.62 6.01 11.56
C GLN A 323 -10.42 4.74 12.39
N LEU A 324 -10.57 3.58 11.76
CA LEU A 324 -10.27 2.28 12.37
C LEU A 324 -9.41 1.44 11.45
N SER A 325 -8.52 0.65 12.04
CA SER A 325 -7.67 -0.28 11.31
C SER A 325 -7.47 -1.58 12.09
N LEU A 326 -7.42 -2.69 11.37
CA LEU A 326 -7.19 -4.04 11.87
C LEU A 326 -5.76 -4.46 11.54
N TRP A 327 -5.05 -4.95 12.55
CA TRP A 327 -3.65 -5.34 12.48
C TRP A 327 -3.45 -6.73 13.03
N HIS A 328 -2.47 -7.46 12.52
CA HIS A 328 -2.02 -8.70 13.15
C HIS A 328 -0.51 -8.72 13.24
N GLU A 329 -0.03 -8.81 14.48
CA GLU A 329 1.37 -8.67 14.84
C GLU A 329 2.04 -7.39 14.29
N GLY A 330 1.30 -6.34 13.93
CA GLY A 330 1.84 -5.13 13.32
C GLY A 330 1.86 -5.14 11.79
N LEU A 331 1.36 -6.18 11.12
CA LEU A 331 1.01 -6.08 9.70
C LEU A 331 -0.41 -5.53 9.55
N PRO A 332 -0.64 -4.58 8.63
CA PRO A 332 -1.97 -4.08 8.34
C PRO A 332 -2.80 -5.13 7.60
N LEU A 333 -4.03 -5.34 8.04
CA LEU A 333 -4.95 -6.30 7.42
C LEU A 333 -6.17 -5.65 6.76
N ASP A 334 -6.79 -4.67 7.41
CA ASP A 334 -7.99 -4.01 6.90
C ASP A 334 -8.18 -2.63 7.56
N ALA A 335 -9.03 -1.77 7.00
CA ALA A 335 -9.37 -0.46 7.55
C ALA A 335 -10.78 0.00 7.17
N VAL A 336 -11.37 0.84 8.02
CA VAL A 336 -12.63 1.53 7.72
C VAL A 336 -12.58 2.97 8.27
N PRO A 337 -12.84 4.00 7.44
CA PRO A 337 -13.03 3.93 5.98
C PRO A 337 -11.73 3.50 5.27
N GLN A 338 -11.83 3.03 4.02
CA GLN A 338 -10.65 2.63 3.22
C GLN A 338 -9.78 3.83 2.87
N HIS A 339 -10.38 5.02 2.74
CA HIS A 339 -9.68 6.28 2.46
C HIS A 339 -10.15 7.43 3.36
N GLY A 340 -9.21 8.32 3.71
CA GLY A 340 -9.52 9.54 4.44
C GLY A 340 -10.14 9.29 5.82
N TRP A 341 -11.01 10.19 6.25
CA TRP A 341 -11.66 10.15 7.56
C TRP A 341 -13.17 10.02 7.41
N LEU A 342 -13.80 9.23 8.29
CA LEU A 342 -15.24 9.21 8.40
C LEU A 342 -15.68 10.37 9.29
N GLU A 343 -16.47 11.30 8.75
CA GLU A 343 -17.09 12.35 9.54
C GLU A 343 -18.38 11.85 10.18
N CYS A 344 -18.36 11.72 11.51
CA CYS A 344 -19.44 11.18 12.30
C CYS A 344 -20.17 12.33 13.03
N PRO A 345 -21.45 12.61 12.72
CA PRO A 345 -22.21 13.59 13.49
C PRO A 345 -22.42 13.09 14.92
N THR A 346 -22.30 14.00 15.89
CA THR A 346 -22.45 13.71 17.32
C THR A 346 -23.69 14.38 17.93
N ALA A 347 -24.34 15.28 17.19
CA ALA A 347 -25.63 15.85 17.56
C ALA A 347 -26.77 14.86 17.31
N GLU A 348 -27.86 15.06 18.05
CA GLU A 348 -29.13 14.43 17.74
C GLU A 348 -29.57 14.87 16.33
N PRO A 349 -29.81 13.94 15.40
CA PRO A 349 -30.32 14.30 14.09
C PRO A 349 -31.64 15.05 14.25
N ALA A 350 -31.71 16.27 13.74
CA ALA A 350 -32.94 17.06 13.80
C ALA A 350 -34.09 16.27 13.16
N GLU A 351 -35.28 16.28 13.79
CA GLU A 351 -36.49 15.78 13.15
C GLU A 351 -36.63 16.44 11.77
N TRP A 352 -36.89 15.65 10.73
CA TRP A 352 -37.17 16.19 9.40
C TRP A 352 -38.19 17.33 9.53
N PRO A 353 -37.98 18.50 8.89
CA PRO A 353 -39.07 19.44 8.73
C PRO A 353 -40.13 18.72 7.89
N LEU A 354 -41.26 18.40 8.53
CA LEU A 354 -42.45 17.79 7.93
C LEU A 354 -42.98 18.61 6.75
#